data_AF-A0A1Z5IIJ6-F1
#
_entry.id   AF-A0A1Z5IIJ6-F1
#
_cell.length_a   1.000
_cell.length_b   1.000
_cell.length_c   1.000
_cell.angle_alpha   90.00
_cell.angle_beta   90.00
_cell.angle_gamma   90.00
#
_symmetry.space_group_name_H-M   'P 1'
#
loop_
_entity.id
_entity.type
_entity.pdbx_description
1 polymer ?
#
loop_
_entity_poly.entity_id
_entity_poly.type
_entity_poly.pdbx_seq_one_letter_code
_entity_poly.pdbx_strand_id
1 'polypeptide(L)'
;MDLINLSLRKLNHMIHQRYGDGTSINYLINKSPFRQNQYGVHLELVDGDGKVYQKIEVYFKPDQLISEPFEANGRQYRLTLVK
;
A
#
# COMPACT_ATOMS: atom_id res chain seq x y z
N MET A 1 -0.24 -14.46 7.97
CA MET A 1 -0.25 -12.99 7.91
C MET A 1 0.92 -12.60 7.06
N ASP A 2 0.65 -12.01 5.90
CA ASP A 2 1.68 -11.71 4.91
C ASP A 2 2.15 -10.25 5.04
N LEU A 3 3.42 -10.00 4.72
CA LEU A 3 4.04 -8.68 4.85
C LEU A 3 4.40 -8.14 3.46
N ILE A 4 4.01 -6.89 3.19
CA ILE A 4 4.31 -6.21 1.93
C ILE A 4 5.24 -5.03 2.22
N ASN A 5 6.39 -4.99 1.57
CA ASN A 5 7.37 -3.92 1.72
C ASN A 5 7.18 -2.86 0.63
N LEU A 6 6.99 -1.61 1.04
CA LEU A 6 6.81 -0.47 0.13
C LEU A 6 7.93 0.56 0.37
N SER A 7 8.56 1.03 -0.70
CA SER A 7 9.70 1.95 -0.59
C SER A 7 9.26 3.41 -0.47
N LEU A 8 9.77 4.08 0.57
CA LEU A 8 9.60 5.53 0.78
C LEU A 8 10.34 6.40 -0.25
N ARG A 9 11.24 5.82 -1.06
CA ARG A 9 11.99 6.59 -2.09
C ARG A 9 11.10 7.20 -3.17
N LYS A 10 9.88 6.67 -3.32
CA LYS A 10 8.91 7.08 -4.32
C LYS A 10 7.65 7.67 -3.68
N LEU A 11 7.84 8.43 -2.59
CA LEU A 11 6.77 9.19 -1.95
C LEU A 11 6.02 10.07 -2.96
N ASN A 12 4.70 10.17 -2.79
CA ASN A 12 3.79 10.96 -3.62
C ASN A 12 3.77 10.59 -5.12
N HIS A 13 4.28 9.41 -5.48
CA HIS A 13 4.19 8.87 -6.83
C HIS A 13 3.47 7.52 -6.82
N MET A 14 2.52 7.35 -7.76
CA MET A 14 1.84 6.08 -7.95
C MET A 14 2.84 5.07 -8.53
N ILE A 15 2.91 3.89 -7.92
CA ILE A 15 3.74 2.78 -8.38
C ILE A 15 2.82 1.65 -8.81
N HIS A 16 3.07 1.14 -10.01
CA HIS A 16 2.40 -0.02 -10.56
C HIS A 16 3.33 -1.23 -10.45
N GLN A 17 2.83 -2.30 -9.83
CA GLN A 17 3.55 -3.56 -9.70
C GLN A 17 2.67 -4.70 -10.24
N ARG A 18 3.11 -5.30 -11.35
CA ARG A 18 2.43 -6.40 -12.02
C ARG A 18 2.99 -7.75 -11.57
N TYR A 19 2.10 -8.73 -11.40
CA TYR A 19 2.44 -10.11 -11.05
C TYR A 19 2.36 -11.02 -12.28
N GLY A 20 2.98 -12.20 -12.17
CA GLY A 20 3.05 -13.17 -13.27
C GLY A 20 1.70 -13.76 -13.69
N ASP A 21 0.68 -13.69 -12.83
CA ASP A 21 -0.70 -14.12 -13.12
C ASP A 21 -1.52 -13.06 -13.87
N GLY A 22 -0.90 -11.93 -14.22
CA GLY A 22 -1.54 -10.82 -14.92
C GLY A 22 -2.17 -9.77 -14.01
N THR A 23 -2.40 -10.07 -12.72
CA THR A 23 -2.91 -9.11 -11.74
C THR A 23 -1.85 -8.05 -11.41
N SER A 24 -2.27 -6.94 -10.82
CA SER A 24 -1.33 -5.92 -10.35
C SER A 24 -1.82 -5.23 -9.08
N ILE A 25 -0.88 -4.63 -8.36
CA ILE A 25 -1.18 -3.61 -7.36
C ILE A 25 -0.71 -2.25 -7.87
N ASN A 26 -1.57 -1.23 -7.70
CA ASN A 26 -1.13 0.15 -7.70
C ASN A 26 -1.01 0.61 -6.26
N TYR A 27 0.04 1.36 -5.94
CA TYR A 27 0.15 1.96 -4.63
C TYR A 27 0.76 3.35 -4.65
N LEU A 28 0.23 4.22 -3.80
CA LEU A 28 0.69 5.58 -3.60
C LEU A 28 0.92 5.79 -2.11
N ILE A 29 2.16 6.15 -1.75
CA ILE A 29 2.53 6.48 -0.38
C ILE A 29 2.48 8.00 -0.22
N ASN A 30 1.74 8.50 0.75
CA ASN A 30 1.69 9.92 1.09
C ASN A 30 2.16 10.15 2.52
N LYS A 31 2.84 11.28 2.74
CA LYS A 31 3.11 11.79 4.08
C LYS A 31 1.96 12.71 4.50
N SER A 32 1.48 12.55 5.73
CA SER A 32 0.44 13.41 6.29
C SER A 32 0.91 14.87 6.32
N PRO A 33 0.13 15.82 5.79
CA PRO A 33 0.44 17.25 5.91
C PRO A 33 0.07 17.80 7.30
N PHE A 34 -0.73 17.06 8.08
CA PHE A 34 -1.26 17.52 9.37
C PHE A 34 -0.52 16.94 10.58
N ARG A 35 0.15 15.79 10.42
CA ARG A 35 0.86 15.10 11.50
C ARG A 35 2.29 14.78 11.09
N GLN A 36 3.24 15.11 11.97
CA GLN A 36 4.64 14.78 11.73
C GLN A 36 4.83 13.26 11.64
N ASN A 37 5.68 12.85 10.70
CA ASN A 37 6.11 11.46 10.50
C ASN A 37 4.99 10.42 10.44
N GLN A 38 3.82 10.82 9.94
CA GLN A 38 2.73 9.92 9.67
C GLN A 38 2.59 9.68 8.17
N TYR A 39 2.32 8.44 7.78
CA TYR A 39 2.15 8.05 6.39
C TYR A 39 0.77 7.43 6.16
N GLY A 40 0.29 7.54 4.93
CA GLY A 40 -0.86 6.81 4.42
C GLY A 40 -0.47 6.12 3.11
N VAL A 41 -1.08 4.98 2.84
CA VAL A 41 -0.90 4.26 1.58
C VAL A 41 -2.28 4.01 0.97
N HIS A 42 -2.47 4.55 -0.22
CA HIS A 42 -3.56 4.16 -1.09
C HIS A 42 -3.12 2.93 -1.89
N LEU A 43 -3.90 1.85 -1.83
CA LEU A 43 -3.69 0.61 -2.58
C LEU A 43 -4.88 0.37 -3.52
N GLU A 44 -4.58 0.01 -4.76
CA GLU A 44 -5.56 -0.52 -5.71
C GLU A 44 -5.15 -1.93 -6.12
N LEU A 45 -6.08 -2.88 -6.01
CA LEU A 45 -5.92 -4.21 -6.57
C LEU A 45 -6.57 -4.23 -7.95
N VAL A 46 -5.81 -4.70 -8.94
CA VAL A 46 -6.16 -4.65 -10.35
C VAL A 46 -6.13 -6.06 -10.92
N ASP A 47 -7.18 -6.44 -11.63
CA ASP A 47 -7.27 -7.75 -12.27
C ASP A 47 -6.46 -7.81 -13.59
N GLY A 48 -6.47 -8.98 -14.24
CA GLY A 48 -5.74 -9.21 -15.49
C GLY A 48 -6.20 -8.35 -16.66
N ASP A 49 -7.43 -7.83 -16.62
CA ASP A 49 -8.00 -6.95 -17.64
C ASP A 49 -7.69 -5.46 -17.37
N GLY A 50 -6.96 -5.17 -16.29
CA GLY A 50 -6.61 -3.81 -15.90
C GLY A 50 -7.70 -3.08 -15.11
N LYS A 51 -8.74 -3.78 -14.66
CA LYS A 51 -9.83 -3.19 -13.88
C LYS A 51 -9.48 -3.20 -12.40
N VAL A 52 -9.63 -2.05 -11.75
CA VAL A 52 -9.54 -1.93 -10.30
C VAL A 52 -10.78 -2.57 -9.67
N TYR A 53 -10.59 -3.62 -8.89
CA TYR A 53 -11.69 -4.33 -8.21
C TYR A 53 -11.73 -4.09 -6.70
N GLN A 54 -10.63 -3.61 -6.11
CA GLN A 54 -10.60 -3.23 -4.69
C GLN A 54 -9.68 -2.02 -4.47
N LYS A 55 -10.13 -1.08 -3.62
CA LYS A 55 -9.34 0.05 -3.14
C LYS A 55 -9.23 -0.02 -1.62
N ILE A 56 -8.04 0.22 -1.09
CA ILE A 56 -7.76 0.10 0.34
C ILE A 56 -6.91 1.29 0.77
N GLU A 57 -7.30 1.90 1.88
CA GLU A 57 -6.52 2.95 2.54
C GLU A 57 -5.87 2.38 3.80
N VAL A 58 -4.55 2.47 3.88
CA VAL A 58 -3.79 1.99 5.04
C VAL A 58 -3.08 3.16 5.69
N TYR A 59 -3.48 3.49 6.92
CA TYR A 59 -2.89 4.58 7.69
C TYR A 59 -1.90 4.06 8.73
N PHE A 60 -0.77 4.74 8.83
CA PHE A 60 0.25 4.45 9.83
C PHE A 60 0.02 5.34 11.05
N LYS A 61 0.34 4.85 12.24
CA LYS A 61 0.45 5.71 13.43
C LYS A 61 1.69 6.61 13.30
N PRO A 62 1.73 7.77 13.97
CA PRO A 62 2.92 8.61 13.99
C PRO A 62 4.18 7.84 14.36
N ASP A 63 5.28 8.11 13.65
CA ASP A 63 6.60 7.50 13.85
C ASP A 63 6.65 5.97 13.62
N GLN A 64 5.57 5.35 13.13
CA GLN A 64 5.54 3.94 12.78
C GLN A 64 5.76 3.72 11.29
N LEU A 65 6.54 2.68 10.98
CA LEU A 65 6.79 2.21 9.61
C LEU A 65 6.13 0.86 9.33
N ILE A 66 5.34 0.33 10.25
CA ILE A 66 4.55 -0.90 10.08
C ILE A 66 3.09 -0.55 10.30
N SER A 67 2.20 -1.00 9.43
CA SER A 67 0.77 -0.76 9.55
C SER A 67 0.12 -1.68 10.58
N GLU A 68 -1.06 -1.28 11.05
CA GLU A 68 -2.00 -2.26 11.60
C GLU A 68 -2.39 -3.29 10.52
N PRO A 69 -2.82 -4.50 10.90
CA PRO A 69 -3.31 -5.48 9.94
C PRO A 69 -4.52 -4.96 9.16
N PHE A 70 -4.59 -5.30 7.88
CA PHE A 70 -5.76 -5.03 7.02
C PHE A 70 -6.09 -6.25 6.16
N GLU A 71 -7.30 -6.29 5.62
CA GLU A 71 -7.77 -7.40 4.79
C GLU A 71 -7.77 -7.02 3.30
N ALA A 72 -7.27 -7.93 2.47
CA ALA A 72 -7.31 -7.85 1.01
C ALA A 72 -7.54 -9.27 0.46
N ASN A 73 -8.41 -9.46 -0.53
CA ASN A 73 -8.68 -10.79 -1.10
C ASN A 73 -8.94 -11.91 -0.07
N GLY A 74 -9.65 -11.62 1.02
CA GLY A 74 -9.95 -12.60 2.08
C GLY A 74 -8.74 -13.04 2.91
N ARG A 75 -7.61 -12.34 2.81
CA ARG A 75 -6.38 -12.60 3.56
C ARG A 75 -5.94 -11.35 4.33
N GLN A 76 -5.23 -11.59 5.42
CA GLN A 76 -4.76 -10.52 6.31
C GLN A 76 -3.29 -10.18 6.02
N TYR A 77 -3.03 -8.89 5.82
CA TYR A 77 -1.74 -8.33 5.44
C TYR A 77 -1.27 -7.25 6.41
N ARG A 78 0.03 -6.95 6.38
CA ARG A 78 0.61 -5.73 6.92
C ARG A 78 1.51 -5.07 5.87
N LEU A 79 1.54 -3.74 5.88
CA LEU A 79 2.50 -2.96 5.10
C LEU A 79 3.68 -2.58 5.97
N THR A 80 4.88 -2.63 5.40
CA THR A 80 6.10 -2.06 5.99
C THR A 80 6.71 -1.04 5.04
N LEU A 81 6.99 0.14 5.56
CA LEU A 81 7.63 1.25 4.84
C LEU A 81 9.14 1.13 5.00
N VAL A 82 9.86 0.96 3.89
CA VAL A 82 11.31 0.79 3.87
C VAL A 82 12.00 1.98 3.18
N LYS A 83 13.19 2.34 3.63
CA LYS A 83 13.99 3.47 3.09
C LYS A 83 14.79 3.08 1.86
#